data_AF-A0A392SYQ7-F1
#
_entry.id   AF-A0A392SYQ7-F1
#
_cell.length_a   1.000
_cell.length_b   1.000
_cell.length_c   1.000
_cell.angle_alpha   90.00
_cell.angle_beta   90.00
_cell.angle_gamma   90.00
#
_symmetry.space_group_name_H-M   'P 1'
#
loop_
_entity.id
_entity.type
_entity.pdbx_description
1 polymer ?
#
loop_
_entity_poly.entity_id
_entity_poly.type
_entity_poly.pdbx_seq_one_letter_code
_entity_poly.pdbx_strand_id
1 'polypeptide(L)'
;ALVEQVKGLKEKIAELKEKMNSAEVTLIAKEERKTDPADLYADFSRADLVMTVLDWQGSVVEVSSSQFRNAIAQIQLLNPNVEFNLDGLDEEKE
;
A
#
# COMPACT_ATOMS: atom_id res chain seq x y z
N ALA A 1 -46.17 26.58 13.85
CA ALA A 1 -45.64 25.48 14.69
C ALA A 1 -44.87 24.45 13.85
N LEU A 2 -45.50 23.73 12.93
CA LEU A 2 -44.84 22.67 12.14
C LEU A 2 -43.70 23.18 11.24
N VAL A 3 -43.92 24.33 10.57
CA VAL A 3 -42.92 24.95 9.68
C VAL A 3 -41.64 25.33 10.43
N GLU A 4 -41.77 25.89 11.63
CA GLU A 4 -40.64 26.27 12.48
C GLU A 4 -39.85 25.04 12.97
N GLN A 5 -40.55 23.95 13.30
CA GLN A 5 -39.91 22.69 13.66
C GLN A 5 -39.14 22.08 12.48
N VAL A 6 -39.72 22.10 11.28
CA VAL A 6 -39.04 21.62 10.06
C VAL A 6 -37.79 22.44 9.77
N LYS A 7 -37.85 23.76 9.95
CA LYS A 7 -36.67 24.64 9.80
C LYS A 7 -35.57 24.29 10.82
N GLY A 8 -35.92 24.16 12.09
CA GLY A 8 -34.96 23.78 13.14
C GLY A 8 -34.35 22.39 12.94
N LEU A 9 -35.11 21.43 12.39
CA LEU A 9 -34.58 20.11 12.04
C LEU A 9 -33.59 20.18 10.86
N LYS A 10 -33.84 21.01 9.85
CA LYS A 10 -32.92 21.19 8.72
C LYS A 10 -31.58 21.80 9.17
N GLU A 11 -31.61 22.78 10.07
CA GLU A 11 -30.41 23.38 10.66
C GLU A 11 -29.59 22.34 11.43
N LYS A 12 -30.24 21.51 12.27
CA LYS A 12 -29.57 20.41 12.97
C LYS A 12 -28.97 19.37 12.03
N ILE A 13 -29.65 19.04 10.95
CA ILE A 13 -29.13 18.09 9.93
C ILE A 13 -27.88 18.67 9.27
N ALA A 14 -27.88 19.96 8.92
CA ALA A 14 -26.72 20.63 8.36
C ALA A 14 -25.52 20.61 9.33
N GLU A 15 -25.77 20.96 10.60
CA GLU A 15 -24.74 20.94 11.65
C GLU A 15 -24.18 19.53 11.89
N LEU A 16 -25.04 18.51 11.93
CA LEU A 16 -24.61 17.11 12.08
C LEU A 16 -23.79 16.63 10.89
N LYS A 17 -24.16 17.02 9.66
CA LYS A 17 -23.41 16.67 8.45
C LYS A 17 -22.03 17.29 8.44
N GLU A 18 -21.91 18.56 8.86
CA GLU A 18 -20.62 19.23 8.98
C GLU A 18 -19.72 18.56 10.03
N LYS A 19 -20.27 18.24 11.21
CA LYS A 19 -19.55 17.50 12.26
C LYS A 19 -19.09 16.13 11.79
N MET A 20 -19.93 15.42 11.04
CA MET A 20 -19.57 14.11 10.47
C MET A 20 -18.40 14.24 9.49
N ASN A 21 -18.45 15.20 8.57
CA ASN A 21 -17.36 15.43 7.62
C ASN A 21 -16.04 15.81 8.33
N SER A 22 -16.11 16.66 9.37
CA SER A 22 -14.93 17.03 10.16
C SER A 22 -14.35 15.83 10.92
N ALA A 23 -15.21 14.99 11.50
CA ALA A 23 -14.79 13.76 12.16
C ALA A 23 -14.14 12.78 11.18
N GLU A 24 -14.69 12.64 9.97
CA GLU A 24 -14.13 11.81 8.91
C GLU A 24 -12.72 12.27 8.50
N VAL A 25 -12.55 13.57 8.22
CA VAL A 25 -11.23 14.16 7.90
C VAL A 25 -10.23 13.91 9.04
N THR A 26 -10.66 14.05 10.29
CA THR A 26 -9.80 13.81 11.46
C THR A 26 -9.38 12.34 11.59
N LEU A 27 -10.30 11.41 11.31
CA LEU A 27 -10.01 9.98 11.33
C LEU A 27 -9.05 9.59 10.21
N ILE A 28 -9.24 10.12 9.01
CA ILE A 28 -8.35 9.91 7.86
C ILE A 28 -6.94 10.38 8.22
N ALA A 29 -6.78 11.63 8.67
CA ALA A 29 -5.48 12.18 9.04
C ALA A 29 -4.76 11.37 10.16
N LYS A 30 -5.53 10.79 11.09
CA LYS A 30 -4.97 9.93 12.14
C LYS A 30 -4.48 8.60 11.59
N GLU A 31 -5.23 7.97 10.70
CA GLU A 31 -4.84 6.68 10.11
C GLU A 31 -3.69 6.85 9.09
N GLU A 32 -3.66 7.98 8.36
CA GLU A 32 -2.54 8.38 7.50
C GLU A 32 -1.26 8.48 8.31
N ARG A 33 -1.24 9.24 9.41
CA ARG A 33 -0.05 9.34 10.29
C ARG A 33 0.39 8.02 10.92
N LYS A 34 -0.51 7.05 11.05
CA LYS A 34 -0.17 5.73 11.58
C LYS A 34 0.49 4.86 10.50
N THR A 35 0.04 4.98 9.27
CA THR A 35 0.55 4.21 8.12
C THR A 35 1.82 4.84 7.53
N ASP A 36 1.90 6.17 7.55
CA ASP A 36 3.03 6.98 7.09
C ASP A 36 3.45 7.99 8.17
N PRO A 37 4.18 7.55 9.21
CA PRO A 37 4.67 8.45 10.27
C PRO A 37 5.67 9.49 9.78
N ALA A 38 6.30 9.26 8.63
CA ALA A 38 7.31 10.13 8.03
C ALA A 38 6.70 11.16 7.07
N ASP A 39 5.39 11.09 6.83
CA ASP A 39 4.63 12.02 5.98
C ASP A 39 5.17 12.09 4.54
N LEU A 40 5.73 10.98 4.04
CA LEU A 40 6.35 10.88 2.73
C LEU A 40 5.34 10.94 1.58
N TYR A 41 4.11 10.47 1.83
CA TYR A 41 3.07 10.30 0.83
C TYR A 41 1.91 11.30 0.99
N ALA A 42 2.03 12.29 1.88
CA ALA A 42 0.97 13.27 2.15
C ALA A 42 0.54 14.06 0.92
N ASP A 43 1.50 14.39 0.05
CA ASP A 43 1.27 15.15 -1.19
C ASP A 43 1.10 14.26 -2.43
N PHE A 44 1.12 12.94 -2.27
CA PHE A 44 1.05 12.04 -3.41
C PHE A 44 -0.35 12.06 -4.02
N SER A 45 -0.41 12.20 -5.34
CA SER A 45 -1.64 11.86 -6.03
C SER A 45 -1.89 10.35 -5.91
N ARG A 46 -3.15 9.93 -6.07
CA ARG A 46 -3.49 8.50 -6.09
C ARG A 46 -2.69 7.74 -7.16
N ALA A 47 -2.36 8.37 -8.29
CA ALA A 47 -1.58 7.76 -9.35
C ALA A 47 -0.12 7.56 -8.91
N ASP A 48 0.49 8.57 -8.29
CA ASP A 48 1.89 8.50 -7.82
C ASP A 48 2.07 7.46 -6.72
N LEU A 49 1.09 7.35 -5.81
CA LEU A 49 1.11 6.33 -4.76
C LEU A 49 1.03 4.92 -5.35
N VAL A 50 0.13 4.70 -6.32
CA VAL A 50 0.01 3.41 -7.01
C VAL A 50 1.29 3.06 -7.76
N MET A 51 1.88 4.03 -8.49
CA MET A 51 3.13 3.83 -9.20
C MET A 51 4.26 3.43 -8.24
N THR A 52 4.38 4.11 -7.10
CA THR A 52 5.42 3.80 -6.10
C THR A 52 5.27 2.40 -5.52
N VAL A 53 4.03 1.96 -5.25
CA VAL A 53 3.77 0.60 -4.78
C VAL A 53 4.17 -0.43 -5.83
N LEU A 54 3.85 -0.21 -7.10
CA LEU A 54 4.19 -1.13 -8.19
C LEU A 54 5.71 -1.21 -8.40
N ASP A 55 6.40 -0.08 -8.40
CA ASP A 55 7.86 -0.02 -8.52
C ASP A 55 8.56 -0.75 -7.37
N TRP A 56 8.07 -0.56 -6.13
CA TRP A 56 8.58 -1.28 -4.97
C TRP A 56 8.33 -2.78 -5.08
N GLN A 57 7.14 -3.20 -5.51
CA GLN A 57 6.81 -4.62 -5.72
C GLN A 57 7.75 -5.26 -6.76
N GLY A 58 7.97 -4.61 -7.89
CA GLY A 58 8.90 -5.07 -8.92
C GLY A 58 10.33 -5.20 -8.37
N SER A 59 10.79 -4.19 -7.62
CA SER A 59 12.13 -4.20 -7.01
C SER A 59 12.32 -5.36 -6.03
N VAL A 60 11.31 -5.67 -5.20
CA VAL A 60 11.37 -6.79 -4.25
C VAL A 60 11.47 -8.13 -5.00
N VAL A 61 10.68 -8.31 -6.06
CA VAL A 61 10.74 -9.54 -6.89
C VAL A 61 12.13 -9.73 -7.50
N GLU A 62 12.68 -8.68 -8.11
CA GLU A 62 14.03 -8.74 -8.70
C GLU A 62 15.12 -9.07 -7.69
N VAL A 63 15.06 -8.43 -6.50
CA VAL A 63 16.02 -8.68 -5.40
C VAL A 63 15.89 -10.12 -4.90
N SER A 64 14.67 -10.60 -4.65
CA SER A 64 14.44 -11.97 -4.19
C SER A 64 14.87 -13.01 -5.22
N SER A 65 14.58 -12.80 -6.51
CA SER A 65 15.05 -13.67 -7.59
C SER A 65 16.58 -13.74 -7.64
N SER A 66 17.25 -12.59 -7.52
CA SER A 66 18.71 -12.52 -7.51
C SER A 66 19.32 -13.23 -6.29
N GLN A 67 18.73 -13.06 -5.11
CA GLN A 67 19.15 -13.75 -3.88
C GLN A 67 18.97 -15.27 -4.00
N PHE A 68 17.85 -15.72 -4.57
CA PHE A 68 17.60 -17.14 -4.79
C PHE A 68 18.64 -17.75 -5.73
N ARG A 69 18.89 -17.12 -6.90
CA ARG A 69 19.94 -17.56 -7.83
C ARG A 69 21.31 -17.62 -7.17
N ASN A 70 21.63 -16.64 -6.32
CA ASN A 70 22.88 -16.63 -5.58
C ASN A 70 22.97 -17.83 -4.62
N ALA A 71 21.92 -18.13 -3.87
CA ALA A 71 21.86 -19.28 -2.98
C ALA A 71 22.02 -20.61 -3.75
N ILE A 72 21.37 -20.75 -4.91
CA ILE A 72 21.53 -21.92 -5.79
C ILE A 72 22.99 -22.06 -6.25
N ALA A 73 23.62 -20.97 -6.69
CA ALA A 73 25.02 -20.98 -7.10
C ALA A 73 25.96 -21.41 -5.96
N GLN A 74 25.70 -20.95 -4.73
CA GLN A 74 26.45 -21.39 -3.55
C GLN A 74 26.27 -22.89 -3.28
N ILE A 75 25.04 -23.40 -3.37
CA ILE A 75 24.75 -24.84 -3.18
C ILE A 75 25.48 -25.68 -4.23
N GLN A 76 25.45 -25.29 -5.50
CA GLN A 76 26.15 -25.98 -6.58
C GLN A 76 27.67 -26.00 -6.36
N LEU A 77 28.23 -24.87 -5.95
CA LEU A 77 29.67 -24.75 -5.67
C LEU A 77 30.12 -25.67 -4.52
N LEU A 78 29.28 -25.83 -3.49
CA LEU A 78 29.56 -26.72 -2.36
C LEU A 78 29.32 -28.20 -2.68
N ASN A 79 28.59 -28.51 -3.75
CA ASN A 79 28.19 -29.88 -4.12
C ASN A 79 28.55 -30.20 -5.59
N PRO A 80 29.84 -30.21 -5.96
CA PRO A 80 30.27 -30.30 -7.36
C PRO A 80 29.95 -31.65 -8.04
N ASN A 81 29.62 -32.69 -7.27
CA ASN A 81 29.33 -34.03 -7.78
C ASN A 81 27.83 -34.36 -7.79
N VAL A 82 26.97 -33.37 -7.51
CA VAL A 82 25.52 -33.53 -7.49
C VAL A 82 24.93 -32.78 -8.66
N GLU A 83 24.11 -33.47 -9.46
CA GLU A 83 23.34 -32.85 -10.53
C GLU A 83 22.05 -32.26 -9.93
N PHE A 84 21.82 -30.98 -10.19
CA PHE A 84 20.64 -30.25 -9.71
C PHE A 84 19.65 -30.06 -10.85
N ASN A 85 18.37 -30.37 -10.60
CA ASN A 85 17.30 -29.99 -11.51
C ASN A 85 17.02 -28.48 -11.35
N LEU A 86 17.18 -27.73 -12.43
CA LEU A 86 16.97 -26.27 -12.48
C LEU A 86 15.81 -25.89 -13.42
N ASP A 87 15.00 -26.86 -13.85
CA ASP A 87 13.83 -26.58 -14.68
C ASP A 87 12.90 -25.61 -13.95
N GLY A 88 12.44 -24.59 -14.68
CA GLY A 88 11.58 -23.54 -14.16
C GLY A 88 12.30 -22.39 -13.43
N LEU A 89 13.62 -22.45 -13.22
CA LEU A 89 14.37 -21.41 -12.50
C LEU A 89 14.30 -20.02 -13.15
N ASP A 90 14.06 -19.97 -14.46
CA ASP A 90 13.99 -18.73 -15.25
C ASP A 90 12.59 -18.44 -15.80
N GLU A 91 11.55 -19.16 -15.36
CA GLU A 91 10.18 -18.97 -15.85
C GLU A 91 9.53 -17.65 -15.41
N GLU A 92 10.01 -17.02 -14.34
CA GLU A 92 9.50 -15.71 -13.86
C GLU A 92 10.02 -14.50 -14.67
N LYS A 93 10.62 -14.70 -15.84
CA LYS A 93 11.22 -13.63 -16.66
C LYS A 93 10.29 -12.98 -17.70
N GLU A 94 9.02 -13.36 -17.76
CA GLU A 94 7.98 -12.80 -18.65
C GLU A 94 6.83 -12.20 -17.84
#